data_AF-A0A924JRF0-F1
#
_entry.id   AF-A0A924JRF0-F1
#
_cell.length_a   1.000
_cell.length_b   1.000
_cell.length_c   1.000
_cell.angle_alpha   90.00
_cell.angle_beta   90.00
_cell.angle_gamma   90.00
#
_symmetry.space_group_name_H-M   'P 1'
#
loop_
_entity.id
_entity.type
_entity.pdbx_description
1 polymer ?
#
loop_
_entity_poly.entity_id
_entity_poly.type
_entity_poly.pdbx_seq_one_letter_code
_entity_poly.pdbx_strand_id
1 'polypeptide(L)'
;MSAQTTVPSAEPINADGPSPERGQRGVIGRALGSSAGRNLGLVIALLVLFGIGAVTAGERFTNVDNVLTIIRYASIFGVLSIGMTFVIIGGGIDLSVGSVMGLGSVVATLTVIQNLAESTSWIVMVIVAIAVGTLAGIVNGIVISYGNVVAFMATLAMLVAARGFAEILSNRTTQIVRS
;
A
#
# COMPACT_ATOMS: atom_id res chain seq x y z
N MET A 1 -73.93 -30.77 22.91
CA MET A 1 -73.12 -30.81 21.68
C MET A 1 -71.71 -30.39 22.05
N SER A 2 -70.86 -31.37 22.38
CA SER A 2 -69.46 -31.15 22.76
C SER A 2 -68.61 -31.64 21.61
N ALA A 3 -68.08 -30.71 20.82
CA ALA A 3 -67.27 -31.00 19.66
C ALA A 3 -65.94 -31.63 20.10
N GLN A 4 -65.71 -32.87 19.68
CA GLN A 4 -64.47 -33.61 19.93
C GLN A 4 -63.46 -33.16 18.86
N THR A 5 -62.61 -32.21 19.23
CA THR A 5 -61.50 -31.75 18.38
C THR A 5 -60.41 -32.82 18.39
N THR A 6 -60.39 -33.68 17.37
CA THR A 6 -59.28 -34.60 17.14
C THR A 6 -58.07 -33.79 16.66
N VAL A 7 -57.03 -33.72 17.49
CA VAL A 7 -55.74 -33.12 17.11
C VAL A 7 -55.11 -33.98 16.01
N PRO A 8 -54.69 -33.42 14.87
CA PRO A 8 -53.97 -34.18 13.86
C PRO A 8 -52.66 -34.70 14.45
N SER A 9 -52.40 -36.01 14.33
CA SER A 9 -51.12 -36.60 14.69
C SER A 9 -50.01 -35.91 13.90
N ALA A 10 -49.05 -35.29 14.59
CA ALA A 10 -47.91 -34.65 13.96
C ALA A 10 -47.13 -35.71 13.16
N GLU A 11 -47.06 -35.52 11.85
CA GLU A 11 -46.22 -36.30 10.95
C GLU A 11 -44.76 -36.15 11.42
N PRO A 12 -43.99 -37.25 11.56
CA PRO A 12 -42.60 -37.15 11.98
C PRO A 12 -41.86 -36.29 10.95
N ILE A 13 -41.28 -35.18 11.40
CA ILE A 13 -40.43 -34.31 10.58
C ILE A 13 -39.26 -35.18 10.13
N ASN A 14 -39.31 -35.64 8.87
CA ASN A 14 -38.19 -36.32 8.23
C ASN A 14 -37.01 -35.34 8.23
N ALA A 15 -35.99 -35.63 9.04
CA ALA A 15 -34.77 -34.83 9.15
C ALA A 15 -33.88 -34.92 7.89
N ASP A 16 -34.26 -35.72 6.90
CA ASP A 16 -33.56 -35.87 5.62
C ASP A 16 -34.06 -34.86 4.58
N GLY A 17 -34.03 -33.57 4.93
CA GLY A 17 -33.97 -32.52 3.91
C GLY A 17 -32.72 -32.74 3.05
N PRO A 18 -32.75 -32.43 1.74
CA PRO A 18 -31.60 -32.63 0.87
C PRO A 18 -30.38 -31.94 1.50
N SER A 19 -29.40 -32.76 1.88
CA SER A 19 -28.13 -32.27 2.41
C SER A 19 -27.58 -31.26 1.41
N PRO A 20 -27.15 -30.06 1.83
CA PRO A 20 -26.58 -29.11 0.89
C PRO A 20 -25.41 -29.81 0.21
N GLU A 21 -25.54 -30.06 -1.10
CA GLU A 21 -24.47 -30.61 -1.91
C GLU A 21 -23.24 -29.76 -1.59
N ARG A 22 -22.26 -30.36 -0.91
CA ARG A 22 -20.95 -29.76 -0.67
C ARG A 22 -20.30 -29.62 -2.04
N GLY A 23 -20.66 -28.54 -2.72
CA GLY A 23 -20.17 -28.16 -4.03
C GLY A 23 -18.67 -28.37 -4.04
N GLN A 24 -18.26 -29.30 -4.88
CA GLN A 24 -16.90 -29.71 -5.11
C GLN A 24 -16.12 -28.48 -5.57
N ARG A 25 -15.66 -27.63 -4.64
CA ARG A 25 -14.67 -26.61 -4.91
C ARG A 25 -13.46 -27.40 -5.37
N GLY A 26 -13.29 -27.49 -6.69
CA GLY A 26 -12.24 -28.28 -7.33
C GLY A 26 -10.89 -27.97 -6.70
N VAL A 27 -9.96 -28.92 -6.80
CA VAL A 27 -8.61 -28.80 -6.21
C VAL A 27 -7.96 -27.45 -6.56
N ILE A 28 -8.25 -26.92 -7.75
CA ILE A 28 -7.86 -25.59 -8.23
C ILE A 28 -8.50 -24.44 -7.41
N GLY A 29 -9.80 -24.51 -7.10
CA GLY A 29 -10.49 -23.51 -6.25
C GLY A 29 -10.06 -23.55 -4.78
N ARG A 30 -9.64 -24.71 -4.27
CA ARG A 30 -9.02 -24.85 -2.93
C ARG A 30 -7.57 -24.36 -2.91
N ALA A 31 -6.80 -24.67 -3.96
CA ALA A 31 -5.43 -24.18 -4.13
C ALA A 31 -5.39 -22.65 -4.24
N LEU A 32 -6.22 -22.05 -5.11
CA LEU A 32 -6.37 -20.60 -5.27
C LEU A 32 -6.88 -19.90 -3.99
N GLY A 33 -7.63 -20.60 -3.14
CA GLY A 33 -8.10 -20.09 -1.84
C GLY A 33 -7.04 -20.12 -0.73
N SER A 34 -5.93 -20.83 -0.92
CA SER A 34 -4.83 -20.90 0.06
C SER A 34 -3.89 -19.70 -0.05
N SER A 35 -3.23 -19.32 1.05
CA SER A 35 -2.23 -18.24 1.05
C SER A 35 -1.10 -18.51 0.04
N ALA A 36 -0.69 -19.76 -0.10
CA ALA A 36 0.30 -20.18 -1.08
C ALA A 36 -0.21 -20.01 -2.53
N GLY A 37 -1.46 -20.38 -2.82
CA GLY A 37 -2.03 -20.22 -4.16
C GLY A 37 -2.31 -18.77 -4.55
N ARG A 38 -2.63 -17.89 -3.59
CA ARG A 38 -2.70 -16.44 -3.85
C ARG A 38 -1.33 -15.87 -4.22
N ASN A 39 -0.29 -16.21 -3.46
CA ASN A 39 1.08 -15.75 -3.73
C ASN A 39 1.57 -16.26 -5.08
N LEU A 40 1.31 -17.54 -5.40
CA LEU A 40 1.66 -18.13 -6.68
C LEU A 40 0.89 -17.47 -7.84
N GLY A 41 -0.39 -17.15 -7.63
CA GLY A 41 -1.20 -16.40 -8.58
C GLY A 41 -0.64 -15.00 -8.87
N LEU A 42 -0.13 -14.29 -7.86
CA LEU A 42 0.54 -13.00 -8.04
C LEU A 42 1.83 -13.12 -8.85
N VAL A 43 2.64 -14.15 -8.58
CA VAL A 43 3.87 -14.41 -9.35
C VAL A 43 3.54 -14.75 -10.81
N ILE A 44 2.55 -15.60 -11.04
CA ILE A 44 2.09 -15.94 -12.40
C ILE A 44 1.57 -14.68 -13.11
N ALA A 45 0.76 -13.86 -12.44
CA ALA A 45 0.28 -12.60 -13.01
C ALA A 45 1.42 -11.64 -13.37
N LEU A 46 2.45 -11.54 -12.52
CA LEU A 46 3.66 -10.76 -12.80
C LEU A 46 4.41 -11.29 -14.03
N LEU A 47 4.59 -12.62 -14.14
CA LEU A 47 5.26 -13.25 -15.28
C LEU A 47 4.49 -13.05 -16.59
N VAL A 48 3.15 -13.17 -16.54
CA VAL A 48 2.28 -12.89 -17.69
C VAL A 48 2.40 -11.43 -18.11
N LEU A 49 2.32 -10.50 -17.15
CA LEU A 49 2.46 -9.06 -17.44
C LEU A 49 3.85 -8.75 -18.03
N PHE A 50 4.90 -9.37 -17.50
CA PHE A 50 6.25 -9.24 -18.03
C PHE A 50 6.35 -9.80 -19.46
N GLY A 51 5.76 -10.97 -19.72
CA GLY A 51 5.70 -11.56 -21.06
C GLY A 51 4.96 -10.69 -22.07
N ILE A 52 3.81 -10.11 -21.67
CA ILE A 52 3.07 -9.15 -22.50
C ILE A 52 3.92 -7.93 -22.80
N GLY A 53 4.60 -7.36 -21.80
CA GLY A 53 5.52 -6.23 -21.98
C GLY A 53 6.67 -6.55 -22.95
N ALA A 54 7.28 -7.74 -22.80
CA ALA A 54 8.35 -8.20 -23.67
C ALA A 54 7.89 -8.40 -25.12
N VAL A 55 6.69 -8.91 -25.35
CA VAL A 55 6.14 -9.10 -26.71
C VAL A 55 5.73 -7.77 -27.35
N THR A 56 5.10 -6.88 -26.58
CA THR A 56 4.54 -5.63 -27.12
C THR A 56 5.58 -4.53 -27.34
N ALA A 57 6.60 -4.45 -26.48
CA ALA A 57 7.63 -3.42 -26.53
C ALA A 57 9.04 -3.96 -26.82
N GLY A 58 9.20 -5.28 -26.95
CA GLY A 58 10.43 -5.91 -27.43
C GLY A 58 11.67 -5.53 -26.63
N GLU A 59 12.72 -5.17 -27.35
CA GLU A 59 14.03 -4.79 -26.79
C GLU A 59 13.97 -3.57 -25.86
N ARG A 60 12.98 -2.66 -26.03
CA ARG A 60 12.84 -1.50 -25.14
C ARG A 60 12.39 -1.90 -23.73
N PHE A 61 11.54 -2.93 -23.64
CA PHE A 61 11.02 -3.40 -22.36
C PHE A 61 12.03 -4.27 -21.62
N THR A 62 12.72 -5.16 -22.34
CA THR A 62 13.72 -6.06 -21.76
C THR A 62 15.09 -5.42 -21.57
N ASN A 63 15.26 -4.14 -21.93
CA ASN A 63 16.48 -3.40 -21.70
C ASN A 63 16.83 -3.35 -20.20
N VAL A 64 18.10 -3.57 -19.87
CA VAL A 64 18.63 -3.53 -18.51
C VAL A 64 18.30 -2.22 -17.80
N ASP A 65 18.36 -1.08 -18.49
CA ASP A 65 18.05 0.23 -17.91
C ASP A 65 16.56 0.35 -17.54
N ASN A 66 15.67 -0.21 -18.36
CA ASN A 66 14.24 -0.26 -18.08
C ASN A 66 13.95 -1.19 -16.89
N VAL A 67 14.57 -2.36 -16.86
CA VAL A 67 14.44 -3.31 -15.73
C VAL A 67 14.95 -2.69 -14.43
N LEU A 68 16.12 -2.04 -14.45
CA LEU A 68 16.67 -1.33 -13.29
C LEU A 68 15.75 -0.19 -12.84
N THR A 69 15.14 0.53 -13.76
CA THR A 69 14.16 1.58 -13.45
C THR A 69 12.94 1.01 -12.75
N ILE A 70 12.37 -0.10 -13.26
CA ILE A 70 11.25 -0.80 -12.63
C ILE A 70 11.61 -1.27 -11.22
N ILE A 71 12.78 -1.90 -11.05
CA ILE A 71 13.24 -2.40 -9.75
C ILE A 71 13.49 -1.24 -8.78
N ARG A 72 14.00 -0.09 -9.23
CA ARG A 72 14.15 1.11 -8.40
C ARG A 72 12.81 1.61 -7.90
N TYR A 73 11.80 1.74 -8.76
CA TYR A 73 10.45 2.11 -8.34
C TYR A 73 9.84 1.09 -7.37
N ALA A 74 9.99 -0.21 -7.64
CA ALA A 74 9.54 -1.28 -6.75
C ALA A 74 10.23 -1.22 -5.37
N SER A 75 11.54 -0.93 -5.35
CA SER A 75 12.33 -0.80 -4.11
C SER A 75 11.81 0.31 -3.20
N ILE A 76 11.36 1.44 -3.76
CA ILE A 76 10.76 2.53 -2.99
C ILE A 76 9.53 2.00 -2.21
N PHE A 77 8.59 1.37 -2.91
CA PHE A 77 7.40 0.79 -2.26
C PHE A 77 7.75 -0.35 -1.31
N GLY A 78 8.78 -1.13 -1.62
CA GLY A 78 9.31 -2.18 -0.75
C GLY A 78 9.77 -1.61 0.60
N VAL A 79 10.62 -0.60 0.61
CA VAL A 79 11.10 0.06 1.84
C VAL A 79 9.95 0.71 2.60
N LEU A 80 9.03 1.39 1.90
CA LEU A 80 7.85 1.99 2.53
C LEU A 80 6.96 0.92 3.20
N SER A 81 6.77 -0.24 2.58
CA SER A 81 5.96 -1.32 3.14
C SER A 81 6.52 -1.88 4.45
N ILE A 82 7.85 -1.93 4.59
CA ILE A 82 8.52 -2.33 5.83
C ILE A 82 8.20 -1.32 6.94
N GLY A 83 8.31 -0.02 6.66
CA GLY A 83 7.93 1.05 7.59
C GLY A 83 6.46 0.97 8.01
N MET A 84 5.57 0.78 7.03
CA MET A 84 4.12 0.63 7.24
C MET A 84 3.75 -0.59 8.08
N THR A 85 4.56 -1.65 8.06
CA THR A 85 4.34 -2.82 8.90
C THR A 85 4.36 -2.45 10.39
N PHE A 86 5.28 -1.56 10.81
CA PHE A 86 5.32 -1.08 12.20
C PHE A 86 4.09 -0.27 12.59
N VAL A 87 3.59 0.57 11.67
CA VAL A 87 2.36 1.36 11.87
C VAL A 87 1.15 0.44 12.07
N ILE A 88 1.02 -0.59 11.23
CA ILE A 88 -0.11 -1.52 11.26
C ILE A 88 -0.07 -2.41 12.50
N ILE A 89 1.12 -2.90 12.90
CA ILE A 89 1.28 -3.69 14.13
C ILE A 89 0.89 -2.86 15.36
N GLY A 90 1.15 -1.55 15.35
CA GLY A 90 0.68 -0.61 16.37
C GLY A 90 -0.83 -0.31 16.35
N GLY A 91 -1.60 -0.93 15.44
CA GLY A 91 -3.04 -0.71 15.29
C GLY A 91 -3.41 0.56 14.52
N GLY A 92 -2.44 1.20 13.86
CA GLY A 92 -2.64 2.43 13.09
C GLY A 92 -2.87 2.21 11.60
N ILE A 93 -3.33 3.26 10.92
CA ILE A 93 -3.38 3.37 9.46
C ILE A 93 -2.66 4.66 9.09
N ASP A 94 -1.66 4.57 8.21
CA ASP A 94 -0.96 5.75 7.70
C ASP A 94 -1.25 5.99 6.21
N LEU A 95 -1.98 7.08 5.97
CA LEU A 95 -2.34 7.57 4.64
C LEU A 95 -1.34 8.61 4.14
N SER A 96 -0.57 9.22 5.05
CA SER A 96 0.34 10.32 4.75
C SER A 96 1.63 9.88 4.07
N VAL A 97 2.00 8.59 4.15
CA VAL A 97 3.29 8.06 3.69
C VAL A 97 3.67 8.51 2.27
N GLY A 98 2.71 8.52 1.33
CA GLY A 98 2.95 8.97 -0.04
C GLY A 98 3.17 10.48 -0.15
N SER A 99 2.41 11.29 0.60
CA SER A 99 2.58 12.75 0.63
C SER A 99 3.84 13.17 1.36
N VAL A 100 4.23 12.46 2.42
CA VAL A 100 5.49 12.68 3.14
C VAL A 100 6.69 12.30 2.27
N MET A 101 6.63 11.17 1.56
CA MET A 101 7.63 10.81 0.54
C MET A 101 7.75 11.92 -0.53
N GLY A 102 6.62 12.40 -1.05
CA GLY A 102 6.59 13.48 -2.04
C GLY A 102 7.20 14.78 -1.51
N LEU A 103 6.85 15.18 -0.28
CA LEU A 103 7.45 16.34 0.39
C LEU A 103 8.96 16.18 0.55
N GLY A 104 9.42 15.01 1.03
CA GLY A 104 10.85 14.70 1.15
C GLY A 104 11.59 14.83 -0.17
N SER A 105 10.99 14.34 -1.26
CA SER A 105 11.53 14.48 -2.62
C SER A 105 11.63 15.95 -3.05
N VAL A 106 10.59 16.76 -2.81
CA VAL A 106 10.59 18.19 -3.16
C VAL A 106 11.67 18.92 -2.37
N VAL A 107 11.71 18.74 -1.05
CA VAL A 107 12.69 19.41 -0.17
C VAL A 107 14.11 19.03 -0.55
N ALA A 108 14.39 17.75 -0.78
CA ALA A 108 15.71 17.26 -1.18
C ALA A 108 16.16 17.81 -2.55
N THR A 109 15.21 18.15 -3.42
CA THR A 109 15.47 18.68 -4.77
C THR A 109 15.42 20.20 -4.85
N LEU A 110 15.22 20.92 -3.74
CA LEU A 110 15.29 22.38 -3.77
C LEU A 110 16.69 22.83 -4.21
N THR A 111 16.76 23.90 -5.01
CA THR A 111 18.02 24.45 -5.54
C THR A 111 19.07 24.69 -4.44
N VAL A 112 18.63 25.16 -3.26
CA VAL A 112 19.54 25.39 -2.13
C VAL A 112 20.19 24.08 -1.64
N ILE A 113 19.46 22.97 -1.65
CA ILE A 113 19.97 21.65 -1.27
C ILE A 113 20.84 21.07 -2.38
N GLN A 114 20.49 21.28 -3.65
CA GLN A 114 21.32 20.87 -4.79
C GLN A 114 22.70 21.56 -4.73
N ASN A 115 22.74 22.88 -4.55
CA ASN A 115 24.01 23.63 -4.43
C ASN A 115 24.85 23.15 -3.23
N LEU A 116 24.20 22.80 -2.12
CA LEU A 116 24.89 22.26 -0.94
C LEU A 116 25.42 20.84 -1.20
N ALA A 117 24.67 20.03 -1.96
CA ALA A 117 25.07 18.68 -2.34
C ALA A 117 26.24 18.68 -3.33
N GLU A 118 26.26 19.63 -4.28
CA GLU A 118 27.39 19.82 -5.21
C GLU A 118 28.68 20.23 -4.49
N SER A 119 28.56 21.10 -3.47
CA SER A 119 29.73 21.58 -2.71
C SER A 119 30.23 20.60 -1.65
N THR A 120 29.37 19.71 -1.15
CA THR A 120 29.70 18.76 -0.07
C THR A 120 29.66 17.32 -0.55
N SER A 121 28.46 16.78 -0.76
CA SER A 121 28.21 15.42 -1.22
C SER A 121 26.71 15.20 -1.44
N TRP A 122 26.36 14.30 -2.36
CA TRP A 122 24.99 13.84 -2.60
C TRP A 122 24.29 13.29 -1.35
N ILE A 123 25.06 12.86 -0.34
CA ILE A 123 24.52 12.35 0.94
C ILE A 123 23.65 13.39 1.67
N VAL A 124 23.88 14.69 1.43
CA VAL A 124 23.10 15.78 2.02
C VAL A 124 21.62 15.65 1.62
N MET A 125 21.34 15.33 0.35
CA MET A 125 19.97 15.14 -0.13
C MET A 125 19.27 13.99 0.60
N VAL A 126 20.01 12.91 0.86
CA VAL A 126 19.51 11.73 1.60
C VAL A 126 19.18 12.11 3.05
N ILE A 127 20.10 12.80 3.73
CA ILE A 127 19.91 13.23 5.12
C ILE A 127 18.70 14.15 5.24
N VAL A 128 18.54 15.10 4.32
CA VAL A 128 17.39 16.02 4.30
C VAL A 128 16.08 15.26 4.08
N ALA A 129 16.03 14.30 3.14
CA ALA A 129 14.85 13.49 2.90
C ALA A 129 14.47 12.64 4.14
N ILE A 130 15.46 12.02 4.79
CA ILE A 130 15.25 11.26 6.03
C ILE A 130 14.76 12.17 7.16
N ALA A 131 15.33 13.36 7.30
CA ALA A 131 14.93 14.32 8.32
C ALA A 131 13.46 14.73 8.15
N VAL A 132 13.02 15.03 6.92
CA VAL A 132 11.62 15.36 6.62
C VAL A 132 10.68 14.22 6.99
N GLY A 133 11.00 12.99 6.58
CA GLY A 133 10.19 11.81 6.91
C GLY A 133 10.13 11.54 8.42
N THR A 134 11.26 11.69 9.10
CA THR A 134 11.37 11.50 10.56
C THR A 134 10.54 12.54 11.31
N LEU A 135 10.63 13.81 10.92
CA LEU A 135 9.84 14.90 11.53
C LEU A 135 8.35 14.66 11.36
N ALA A 136 7.89 14.31 10.16
CA ALA A 136 6.48 13.98 9.92
C ALA A 136 6.03 12.76 10.75
N GLY A 137 6.87 11.73 10.84
CA GLY A 137 6.61 10.55 11.67
C GLY A 137 6.51 10.87 13.16
N ILE A 138 7.40 11.73 13.68
CA ILE A 138 7.35 12.21 15.07
C ILE A 138 6.06 13.00 15.33
N VAL A 139 5.69 13.90 14.43
CA VAL A 139 4.45 14.68 14.55
C VAL A 139 3.24 13.75 14.62
N ASN A 140 3.12 12.81 13.68
CA ASN A 140 2.06 11.80 13.69
C ASN A 140 2.07 10.99 15.00
N GLY A 141 3.24 10.50 15.42
CA GLY A 141 3.39 9.71 16.64
C GLY A 141 2.96 10.46 17.90
N ILE A 142 3.32 11.73 18.02
CA ILE A 142 2.93 12.59 19.16
C ILE A 142 1.43 12.84 19.15
N VAL A 143 0.86 13.22 18.00
CA VAL A 143 -0.58 13.52 17.89
C VAL A 143 -1.42 12.28 18.20
N ILE A 144 -0.99 11.10 17.76
CA ILE A 144 -1.70 9.85 18.01
C ILE A 144 -1.56 9.44 19.49
N SER A 145 -0.34 9.48 20.04
CA SER A 145 -0.08 8.97 21.40
C SER A 145 -0.62 9.89 22.50
N TYR A 146 -0.58 11.21 22.30
CA TYR A 146 -0.94 12.20 23.31
C TYR A 146 -2.21 13.00 22.98
N GLY A 147 -2.60 13.05 21.71
CA GLY A 147 -3.74 13.85 21.26
C GLY A 147 -5.11 13.16 21.39
N ASN A 148 -5.16 11.89 21.82
CA ASN A 148 -6.39 11.08 21.87
C ASN A 148 -7.16 11.06 20.53
N VAL A 149 -6.45 11.15 19.41
CA VAL A 149 -7.02 11.14 18.06
C VAL A 149 -6.76 9.78 17.41
N VAL A 150 -7.74 9.29 16.65
CA VAL A 150 -7.57 8.05 15.88
C VAL A 150 -6.48 8.23 14.82
N ALA A 151 -5.60 7.25 14.66
CA ALA A 151 -4.45 7.28 13.74
C ALA A 151 -4.80 7.71 12.30
N PHE A 152 -5.95 7.24 11.80
CA PHE A 152 -6.48 7.62 10.49
C PHE A 152 -6.65 9.14 10.33
N MET A 153 -7.17 9.83 11.34
CA MET A 153 -7.43 11.28 11.26
C MET A 153 -6.13 12.07 11.33
N ALA A 154 -5.19 11.65 12.20
CA ALA A 154 -3.87 12.27 12.29
C ALA A 154 -3.12 12.15 10.95
N THR A 155 -3.13 10.98 10.33
CA THR A 155 -2.41 10.75 9.07
C THR A 155 -3.12 11.37 7.88
N LEU A 156 -4.45 11.53 7.88
CA LEU A 156 -5.14 12.37 6.90
C LEU A 156 -4.75 13.85 7.01
N ALA A 157 -4.66 14.39 8.23
CA ALA A 157 -4.22 15.76 8.44
C ALA A 157 -2.78 15.96 7.94
N MET A 158 -1.88 15.03 8.27
CA MET A 158 -0.50 15.05 7.79
C MET A 158 -0.39 14.88 6.28
N LEU A 159 -1.25 14.04 5.65
CA LEU A 159 -1.33 13.92 4.20
C LEU A 159 -1.59 15.28 3.54
N VAL A 160 -2.63 15.99 4.01
CA VAL A 160 -3.01 17.30 3.47
C VAL A 160 -1.91 18.33 3.74
N ALA A 161 -1.36 18.36 4.95
CA ALA A 161 -0.29 19.28 5.33
C ALA A 161 0.98 19.05 4.48
N ALA A 162 1.46 17.81 4.39
CA ALA A 162 2.65 17.46 3.63
C ALA A 162 2.49 17.80 2.15
N ARG A 163 1.31 17.51 1.58
CA ARG A 163 0.98 17.88 0.21
C ARG A 163 0.96 19.39 0.02
N GLY A 164 0.32 20.14 0.93
CA GLY A 164 0.29 21.60 0.89
C GLY A 164 1.68 22.22 0.96
N PHE A 165 2.54 21.74 1.87
CA PHE A 165 3.94 22.16 1.94
C PHE A 165 4.70 21.84 0.66
N ALA A 166 4.52 20.64 0.10
CA ALA A 166 5.19 20.25 -1.14
C ALA A 166 4.81 21.19 -2.30
N GLU A 167 3.53 21.58 -2.42
CA GLU A 167 3.05 22.53 -3.42
C GLU A 167 3.60 23.95 -3.21
N ILE A 168 3.69 24.41 -1.95
CA ILE A 168 4.24 25.73 -1.62
C ILE A 168 5.74 25.76 -1.94
N LEU A 169 6.49 24.76 -1.49
CA LEU A 169 7.94 24.68 -1.69
C LEU A 169 8.30 24.47 -3.16
N SER A 170 7.48 23.74 -3.91
CA SER A 170 7.69 23.54 -5.34
C SER A 170 7.25 24.73 -6.20
N ASN A 171 6.60 25.75 -5.61
CA ASN A 171 5.90 26.81 -6.33
C ASN A 171 4.94 26.29 -7.41
N ARG A 172 4.37 25.08 -7.22
CA ARG A 172 3.57 24.36 -8.21
C ARG A 172 4.29 24.13 -9.55
N THR A 173 5.62 24.05 -9.50
CA THR A 173 6.48 23.79 -10.66
C THR A 173 7.26 22.50 -10.47
N THR A 174 7.61 21.86 -11.59
CA THR A 174 8.46 20.67 -11.57
C THR A 174 9.86 21.05 -11.10
N GLN A 175 10.30 20.46 -9.99
CA GLN A 175 11.66 20.64 -9.49
C GLN A 175 12.61 19.83 -10.37
N ILE A 176 13.46 20.53 -11.12
CA ILE A 176 14.45 19.92 -12.01
C ILE A 176 15.74 19.77 -11.20
N VAL A 177 16.21 18.53 -11.06
CA VAL A 177 17.57 18.26 -10.61
C VAL A 177 18.50 18.66 -11.75
N ARG A 178 19.30 19.72 -11.55
CA ARG A 178 20.34 20.09 -12.50
C ARG A 178 21.59 19.31 -12.11
N SER A 179 21.88 18.28 -12.89
CA SER A 179 23.12 17.50 -12.82
C SER A 179 24.20 18.11 -13.69
#